data_AF-A0A240U745-F1
#
_entry.id   AF-A0A240U745-F1
#
_cell.length_a   1.000
_cell.length_b   1.000
_cell.length_c   1.000
_cell.angle_alpha   90.00
_cell.angle_beta   90.00
_cell.angle_gamma   90.00
#
_symmetry.space_group_name_H-M   'P 1'
#
loop_
_entity.id
_entity.type
_entity.pdbx_description
1 polymer ?
#
loop_
_entity_poly.entity_id
_entity_poly.type
_entity_poly.pdbx_seq_one_letter_code
_entity_poly.pdbx_strand_id
1 'polypeptide(L)'
;MGLLVDSFWRAAVYCLRPRVIMLSMVPLLLIGVLGGALGYFYWDGAVRGMRSMLESSTLLATFWGWLHAWGVGDVTAVMAPLMVILVVTPVLVMVSLLAVALLMTPALVALVAQRRFPHLERKRGGSFWAGAVWSLGSTVLAVVALVVSIPLWLVPPLVLVLPPLIWGWLTYRVMAFDALAEHASKEERREILRRHRTSLLGIGVLTGYLGAAPSLVWASGVVFAAAFFVLVPLAIWIYTLVFAFSSLWFAHYCLAALERLRREGGGAPSATAAPVSDQAAVAFANHPGAAPDEAFTSENKLP
;
A
#
# COMPACT_ATOMS: atom_id res chain seq x y z
N MET A 1 3.82 -21.04 -2.94
CA MET A 1 4.42 -20.14 -3.97
C MET A 1 3.45 -19.68 -5.05
N GLY A 2 2.47 -20.50 -5.48
CA GLY A 2 1.53 -20.10 -6.56
C GLY A 2 0.75 -18.80 -6.35
N LEU A 3 0.37 -18.46 -5.10
CA LEU A 3 -0.33 -17.19 -4.80
C LEU A 3 0.51 -15.93 -5.06
N LEU A 4 1.83 -15.99 -4.79
CA LEU A 4 2.73 -14.85 -4.99
C LEU A 4 2.89 -14.54 -6.48
N VAL A 5 3.09 -15.57 -7.28
CA VAL A 5 3.28 -15.45 -8.73
C VAL A 5 1.97 -15.08 -9.43
N ASP A 6 0.84 -15.69 -9.04
CA ASP A 6 -0.49 -15.33 -9.59
C ASP A 6 -0.86 -13.87 -9.29
N SER A 7 -0.61 -13.40 -8.05
CA SER A 7 -0.88 -12.01 -7.69
C SER A 7 0.05 -11.01 -8.40
N PHE A 8 1.33 -11.36 -8.58
CA PHE A 8 2.30 -10.56 -9.35
C PHE A 8 1.85 -10.35 -10.80
N TRP A 9 1.58 -11.47 -11.49
CA TRP A 9 1.20 -11.42 -12.91
C TRP A 9 -0.09 -10.64 -13.12
N ARG A 10 -1.08 -10.83 -12.25
CA ARG A 10 -2.34 -10.08 -12.32
C ARG A 10 -2.14 -8.60 -12.07
N ALA A 11 -1.31 -8.21 -11.10
CA ALA A 11 -0.99 -6.82 -10.86
C ALA A 11 -0.33 -6.18 -12.09
N ALA A 12 0.61 -6.88 -12.73
CA ALA A 12 1.27 -6.40 -13.95
C ALA A 12 0.27 -6.18 -15.10
N VAL A 13 -0.63 -7.14 -15.33
CA VAL A 13 -1.68 -7.03 -16.35
C VAL A 13 -2.68 -5.91 -16.01
N TYR A 14 -3.02 -5.71 -14.74
CA TYR A 14 -3.94 -4.65 -14.33
C TYR A 14 -3.31 -3.25 -14.45
N CYS A 15 -1.98 -3.11 -14.27
CA CYS A 15 -1.29 -1.85 -14.52
C CYS A 15 -1.41 -1.35 -15.95
N LEU A 16 -1.48 -2.26 -16.92
CA LEU A 16 -1.65 -1.90 -18.34
C LEU A 16 -3.08 -1.50 -18.71
N ARG A 17 -4.03 -1.55 -17.77
CA ARG A 17 -5.42 -1.13 -18.06
C ARG A 17 -5.50 0.38 -18.26
N PRO A 18 -6.26 0.87 -19.26
CA PRO A 18 -6.41 2.30 -19.52
C PRO A 18 -6.83 3.12 -18.31
N ARG A 19 -7.70 2.57 -17.45
CA ARG A 19 -8.15 3.23 -16.22
C ARG A 19 -7.02 3.43 -15.21
N VAL A 20 -6.10 2.47 -15.08
CA VAL A 20 -4.95 2.56 -14.16
C VAL A 20 -3.90 3.52 -14.72
N ILE A 21 -3.68 3.49 -16.04
CA ILE A 21 -2.81 4.45 -16.74
C ILE A 21 -3.34 5.89 -16.61
N MET A 22 -4.64 6.10 -16.82
CA MET A 22 -5.26 7.42 -16.60
C MET A 22 -5.15 7.86 -15.15
N LEU A 23 -5.34 6.94 -14.20
CA LEU A 23 -5.21 7.27 -12.78
C LEU A 23 -3.76 7.58 -12.39
N SER A 24 -2.76 6.98 -13.04
CA SER A 24 -1.34 7.31 -12.83
C SER A 24 -0.93 8.64 -13.48
N MET A 25 -1.71 9.18 -14.41
CA MET A 25 -1.53 10.54 -14.93
C MET A 25 -1.98 11.63 -13.95
N VAL A 26 -2.87 11.31 -13.00
CA VAL A 26 -3.40 12.27 -12.01
C VAL A 26 -2.30 13.03 -11.26
N PRO A 27 -1.28 12.39 -10.66
CA PRO A 27 -0.19 13.09 -9.98
C PRO A 27 0.58 14.04 -10.90
N LEU A 28 0.81 13.66 -12.16
CA LEU A 28 1.48 14.53 -13.14
C LEU A 28 0.63 15.76 -13.46
N LEU A 29 -0.67 15.55 -13.68
CA LEU A 29 -1.61 16.65 -13.91
C LEU A 29 -1.69 17.56 -12.69
N LEU A 30 -1.71 17.00 -11.49
CA LEU A 30 -1.78 17.77 -10.25
C LEU A 30 -0.51 18.62 -10.06
N ILE A 31 0.68 18.04 -10.22
CA ILE A 31 1.95 18.76 -10.13
C ILE A 31 2.03 19.82 -11.24
N GLY A 32 1.64 19.47 -12.47
CA GLY A 32 1.68 20.39 -13.62
C GLY A 32 0.72 21.57 -13.47
N VAL A 33 -0.52 21.31 -13.07
CA VAL A 33 -1.54 22.36 -12.87
C VAL A 33 -1.21 23.21 -11.66
N LEU A 34 -0.86 22.60 -10.52
CA LEU A 34 -0.56 23.34 -9.30
C LEU A 34 0.75 24.11 -9.41
N GLY A 35 1.79 23.48 -9.96
CA GLY A 35 3.07 24.13 -10.25
C GLY A 35 2.94 25.25 -11.29
N GLY A 36 2.15 25.02 -12.34
CA GLY A 36 1.85 26.03 -13.36
C GLY A 36 1.07 27.21 -12.81
N ALA A 37 0.03 26.97 -12.00
CA ALA A 37 -0.75 28.02 -11.34
C ALA A 37 0.12 28.81 -10.36
N LEU A 38 0.89 28.13 -9.50
CA LEU A 38 1.79 28.79 -8.55
C LEU A 38 2.88 29.60 -9.26
N GLY A 39 3.46 29.05 -10.33
CA GLY A 39 4.42 29.74 -11.16
C GLY A 39 3.82 30.97 -11.84
N TYR A 40 2.61 30.86 -12.40
CA TYR A 40 1.95 31.97 -13.08
C TYR A 40 1.59 33.12 -12.12
N PHE A 41 1.01 32.81 -10.96
CA PHE A 41 0.49 33.82 -10.03
C PHE A 41 1.52 34.35 -9.03
N TYR A 42 2.47 33.52 -8.58
CA TYR A 42 3.30 33.83 -7.42
C TYR A 42 4.80 33.86 -7.70
N TRP A 43 5.27 33.55 -8.91
CA TRP A 43 6.71 33.45 -9.20
C TRP A 43 7.50 34.71 -8.85
N ASP A 44 7.12 35.87 -9.42
CA ASP A 44 7.84 37.13 -9.18
C ASP A 44 7.79 37.56 -7.71
N GLY A 45 6.68 37.26 -7.02
CA GLY A 45 6.54 37.52 -5.59
C GLY A 45 7.47 36.62 -4.76
N ALA A 46 7.48 35.32 -5.05
CA ALA A 46 8.30 34.34 -4.35
C ALA A 46 9.80 34.58 -4.55
N VAL A 47 10.24 34.88 -5.78
CA VAL A 47 11.65 35.18 -6.06
C VAL A 47 12.08 36.46 -5.36
N ARG A 48 11.27 37.53 -5.40
CA ARG A 48 11.56 38.78 -4.67
C ARG A 48 11.60 38.57 -3.17
N GLY A 49 10.66 37.81 -2.62
CA GLY A 49 10.64 37.45 -1.20
C GLY A 49 11.91 36.69 -0.79
N MET A 50 12.30 35.69 -1.60
CA MET A 50 13.52 34.92 -1.37
C MET A 50 14.79 35.78 -1.46
N ARG A 51 14.87 36.71 -2.43
CA ARG A 51 15.99 37.68 -2.51
C ARG A 51 16.07 38.54 -1.25
N SER A 52 14.94 39.10 -0.81
CA SER A 52 14.88 39.88 0.42
C SER A 52 15.33 39.08 1.64
N MET A 53 14.96 37.80 1.75
CA MET A 53 15.44 36.93 2.83
C MET A 53 16.96 36.70 2.76
N LEU A 54 17.51 36.45 1.57
CA LEU A 54 18.95 36.25 1.36
C LEU A 54 19.76 37.53 1.67
N GLU A 55 19.25 38.69 1.28
CA GLU A 55 19.87 40.00 1.51
C GLU A 55 19.77 40.45 2.97
N SER A 56 18.70 40.09 3.68
CA SER A 56 18.52 40.43 5.09
C SER A 56 19.53 39.75 6.03
N SER A 57 20.24 38.72 5.55
CA SER A 57 21.21 37.95 6.34
C SER A 57 22.61 38.56 6.24
N THR A 58 23.10 39.16 7.33
CA THR A 58 24.41 39.82 7.41
C THR A 58 25.60 38.92 7.04
N LEU A 59 25.54 37.62 7.39
CA LEU A 59 26.57 36.63 7.02
C LEU A 59 26.63 36.39 5.50
N LEU A 60 25.48 36.26 4.86
CA LEU A 60 25.36 36.08 3.41
C LEU A 60 25.79 37.35 2.67
N ALA A 61 25.40 38.54 3.15
CA ALA A 61 25.84 39.81 2.58
C ALA A 61 27.38 39.95 2.59
N THR A 62 28.05 39.52 3.65
CA THR A 62 29.52 39.54 3.75
C THR A 62 30.16 38.58 2.75
N PHE A 63 29.60 37.37 2.61
CA PHE A 63 30.05 36.38 1.65
C PHE A 63 29.85 36.83 0.19
N TRP A 64 28.69 37.41 -0.13
CA TRP A 64 28.41 37.95 -1.46
C TRP A 64 29.30 39.13 -1.81
N GLY A 65 29.57 40.02 -0.84
CA GLY A 65 30.51 41.14 -1.02
C GLY A 65 31.93 40.68 -1.34
N TRP A 66 32.41 39.63 -0.65
CA TRP A 66 33.70 39.01 -0.99
C TRP A 66 33.68 38.43 -2.41
N LEU A 67 32.62 37.73 -2.80
CA LEU A 67 32.52 37.11 -4.12
C LEU A 67 32.44 38.16 -5.26
N HIS A 68 31.76 39.28 -5.00
CA HIS A 68 31.69 40.41 -5.92
C HIS A 68 33.04 41.08 -6.12
N ALA A 69 33.87 41.14 -5.07
CA ALA A 69 35.25 41.64 -5.16
C ALA A 69 36.14 40.79 -6.08
N TRP A 70 35.79 39.53 -6.35
CA TRP A 70 36.45 38.64 -7.31
C TRP A 70 35.87 38.74 -8.73
N GLY A 71 34.96 39.70 -8.98
CA GLY A 71 34.35 39.93 -10.30
C GLY A 71 33.16 39.03 -10.63
N VAL A 72 32.66 38.25 -9.65
CA VAL A 72 31.44 37.46 -9.83
C VAL A 72 30.23 38.39 -9.77
N GLY A 73 29.37 38.35 -10.79
CA GLY A 73 28.16 39.17 -10.87
C GLY A 73 27.16 38.94 -9.73
N ASP A 74 25.95 39.49 -9.84
CA ASP A 74 24.93 39.33 -8.80
C ASP A 74 24.46 37.86 -8.66
N VAL A 75 25.06 37.14 -7.73
CA VAL A 75 24.79 35.73 -7.48
C VAL A 75 23.38 35.52 -6.90
N THR A 76 22.84 36.51 -6.20
CA THR A 76 21.48 36.42 -5.64
C THR A 76 20.43 36.35 -6.74
N ALA A 77 20.73 36.93 -7.91
CA ALA A 77 19.84 36.90 -9.06
C ALA A 77 19.57 35.49 -9.57
N VAL A 78 20.56 34.60 -9.49
CA VAL A 78 20.48 33.19 -9.90
C VAL A 78 20.09 32.29 -8.73
N MET A 79 20.62 32.55 -7.52
CA MET A 79 20.37 31.71 -6.35
C MET A 79 18.94 31.78 -5.84
N ALA A 80 18.30 32.96 -5.86
CA ALA A 80 16.95 33.11 -5.32
C ALA A 80 15.91 32.24 -6.07
N PRO A 81 15.83 32.25 -7.41
CA PRO A 81 14.97 31.31 -8.15
C PRO A 81 15.24 29.83 -7.82
N LEU A 82 16.51 29.45 -7.69
CA LEU A 82 16.89 28.06 -7.38
C LEU A 82 16.42 27.65 -5.99
N MET A 83 16.55 28.54 -4.99
CA MET A 83 16.06 28.28 -3.63
C MET A 83 14.53 28.18 -3.58
N VAL A 84 13.82 29.02 -4.33
CA VAL A 84 12.35 28.90 -4.45
C VAL A 84 11.98 27.54 -5.03
N ILE A 85 12.61 27.12 -6.12
CA ILE A 85 12.37 25.80 -6.72
C ILE A 85 12.70 24.68 -5.71
N LEU A 86 13.83 24.76 -5.03
CA LEU A 86 14.28 23.78 -4.04
C LEU A 86 13.29 23.60 -2.89
N VAL A 87 12.64 24.68 -2.43
CA VAL A 87 11.66 24.65 -1.34
C VAL A 87 10.27 24.22 -1.84
N VAL A 88 9.82 24.75 -2.96
CA VAL A 88 8.46 24.52 -3.48
C VAL A 88 8.31 23.11 -4.05
N THR A 89 9.34 22.59 -4.74
CA THR A 89 9.31 21.26 -5.36
C THR A 89 8.97 20.13 -4.37
N PRO A 90 9.66 19.97 -3.21
CA PRO A 90 9.33 18.90 -2.27
C PRO A 90 7.93 19.05 -1.67
N VAL A 91 7.45 20.29 -1.47
CA VAL A 91 6.08 20.54 -1.00
C VAL A 91 5.06 20.08 -2.04
N LEU A 92 5.26 20.44 -3.31
CA LEU A 92 4.39 19.98 -4.42
C LEU A 92 4.38 18.46 -4.53
N VAL A 93 5.55 17.83 -4.45
CA VAL A 93 5.67 16.36 -4.45
C VAL A 93 4.93 15.76 -3.27
N MET A 94 5.07 16.30 -2.06
CA MET A 94 4.38 15.82 -0.86
C MET A 94 2.86 15.91 -1.00
N VAL A 95 2.33 17.06 -1.47
CA VAL A 95 0.90 17.25 -1.74
C VAL A 95 0.40 16.24 -2.78
N SER A 96 1.18 16.03 -3.84
CA SER A 96 0.83 15.06 -4.87
C SER A 96 0.82 13.62 -4.35
N LEU A 97 1.83 13.21 -3.59
CA LEU A 97 1.88 11.89 -2.98
C LEU A 97 0.74 11.67 -1.99
N LEU A 98 0.39 12.69 -1.20
CA LEU A 98 -0.74 12.64 -0.30
C LEU A 98 -2.06 12.47 -1.06
N ALA A 99 -2.28 13.24 -2.13
CA ALA A 99 -3.46 13.11 -2.98
C ALA A 99 -3.54 11.72 -3.62
N VAL A 100 -2.42 11.19 -4.12
CA VAL A 100 -2.34 9.82 -4.66
C VAL A 100 -2.68 8.79 -3.59
N ALA A 101 -2.07 8.87 -2.41
CA ALA A 101 -2.33 7.90 -1.34
C ALA A 101 -3.80 7.90 -0.90
N LEU A 102 -4.42 9.08 -0.80
CA LEU A 102 -5.81 9.23 -0.36
C LEU A 102 -6.84 8.88 -1.44
N LEU A 103 -6.53 9.08 -2.72
CA LEU A 103 -7.51 8.93 -3.81
C LEU A 103 -7.25 7.68 -4.66
N MET A 104 -5.99 7.39 -4.99
CA MET A 104 -5.61 6.32 -5.91
C MET A 104 -5.71 4.94 -5.24
N THR A 105 -5.13 4.81 -4.05
CA THR A 105 -5.11 3.53 -3.29
C THR A 105 -6.52 2.96 -3.08
N PRO A 106 -7.51 3.70 -2.53
CA PRO A 106 -8.85 3.15 -2.36
C PRO A 106 -9.53 2.87 -3.70
N ALA A 107 -9.29 3.67 -4.74
CA ALA A 107 -9.85 3.43 -6.08
C ALA A 107 -9.31 2.13 -6.72
N LEU A 108 -8.02 1.84 -6.56
CA LEU A 108 -7.40 0.60 -7.06
C LEU A 108 -7.90 -0.63 -6.28
N VAL A 109 -7.98 -0.53 -4.94
CA VAL A 109 -8.51 -1.61 -4.10
C VAL A 109 -9.97 -1.89 -4.43
N ALA A 110 -10.81 -0.84 -4.56
CA ALA A 110 -12.20 -0.98 -4.96
C ALA A 110 -12.36 -1.60 -6.35
N LEU A 111 -11.50 -1.24 -7.31
CA LEU A 111 -11.49 -1.82 -8.65
C LEU A 111 -11.20 -3.33 -8.61
N VAL A 112 -10.22 -3.76 -7.82
CA VAL A 112 -9.89 -5.18 -7.65
C VAL A 112 -11.01 -5.93 -6.92
N ALA A 113 -11.54 -5.36 -5.85
CA ALA A 113 -12.61 -5.96 -5.07
C ALA A 113 -13.87 -6.18 -5.91
N GLN A 114 -14.34 -5.17 -6.64
CA GLN A 114 -15.53 -5.26 -7.48
C GLN A 114 -15.40 -6.26 -8.63
N ARG A 115 -14.20 -6.40 -9.21
CA ARG A 115 -13.98 -7.27 -10.38
C ARG A 115 -13.68 -8.72 -10.02
N ARG A 116 -12.87 -8.96 -8.99
CA ARG A 116 -12.36 -10.31 -8.68
C ARG A 116 -13.06 -10.93 -7.47
N PHE A 117 -13.51 -10.12 -6.53
CA PHE A 117 -14.08 -10.60 -5.28
C PHE A 117 -15.46 -9.97 -5.00
N PRO A 118 -16.41 -10.01 -5.95
CA PRO A 118 -17.71 -9.38 -5.78
C PRO A 118 -18.52 -9.97 -4.62
N HIS A 119 -18.22 -11.22 -4.24
CA HIS A 119 -18.86 -11.92 -3.13
C HIS A 119 -18.22 -11.64 -1.76
N LEU A 120 -17.11 -10.89 -1.69
CA LEU A 120 -16.48 -10.56 -0.41
C LEU A 120 -17.26 -9.43 0.28
N GLU A 121 -17.88 -9.76 1.40
CA GLU A 121 -18.58 -8.79 2.23
C GLU A 121 -17.61 -7.72 2.77
N ARG A 122 -17.98 -6.44 2.59
CA ARG A 122 -17.24 -5.27 3.09
C ARG A 122 -17.52 -5.08 4.57
N LYS A 123 -16.68 -5.64 5.44
CA LYS A 123 -16.81 -5.47 6.90
C LYS A 123 -16.40 -4.09 7.42
N ARG A 124 -15.84 -3.19 6.58
CA ARG A 124 -15.41 -1.82 6.93
C ARG A 124 -14.67 -1.73 8.27
N GLY A 125 -13.74 -2.67 8.51
CA GLY A 125 -13.03 -2.78 9.80
C GLY A 125 -11.99 -1.68 10.07
N GLY A 126 -11.72 -0.82 9.10
CA GLY A 126 -10.83 0.34 9.22
C GLY A 126 -11.58 1.63 9.56
N SER A 127 -11.42 2.12 10.79
CA SER A 127 -11.71 3.53 11.08
C SER A 127 -10.56 4.39 10.53
N PHE A 128 -10.87 5.55 9.93
CA PHE A 128 -9.87 6.53 9.47
C PHE A 128 -8.84 6.85 10.57
N TRP A 129 -9.30 6.99 11.82
CA TRP A 129 -8.45 7.18 12.99
C TRP A 129 -7.53 6.00 13.29
N ALA A 130 -8.02 4.76 13.10
CA ALA A 130 -7.20 3.57 13.27
C ALA A 130 -6.11 3.48 12.18
N GLY A 131 -6.39 3.96 10.96
CA GLY A 131 -5.39 4.12 9.91
C GLY A 131 -4.34 5.17 10.26
N ALA A 132 -4.76 6.34 10.74
CA ALA A 132 -3.85 7.42 11.14
C ALA A 132 -2.90 6.99 12.28
N VAL A 133 -3.43 6.37 13.34
CA VAL A 133 -2.61 5.87 14.47
C VAL A 133 -1.68 4.73 14.03
N TRP A 134 -2.15 3.85 13.15
CA TRP A 134 -1.32 2.77 12.62
C TRP A 134 -0.18 3.30 11.74
N SER A 135 -0.48 4.23 10.84
CA SER A 135 0.52 4.89 10.01
C SER A 135 1.54 5.63 10.87
N LEU A 136 1.09 6.44 11.84
CA LEU A 136 1.98 7.17 12.75
C LEU A 136 2.86 6.22 13.56
N GLY A 137 2.29 5.15 14.12
CA GLY A 137 3.05 4.13 14.85
C GLY A 137 4.05 3.39 13.96
N SER A 138 3.71 3.15 12.70
CA SER A 138 4.62 2.53 11.72
C SER A 138 5.75 3.48 11.29
N THR A 139 5.47 4.78 11.14
CA THR A 139 6.46 5.81 10.85
C THR A 139 7.44 5.97 11.99
N VAL A 140 6.96 6.05 13.24
CA VAL A 140 7.83 6.13 14.43
C VAL A 140 8.71 4.87 14.53
N LEU A 141 8.13 3.69 14.34
CA LEU A 141 8.90 2.44 14.40
C LEU A 141 9.92 2.34 13.26
N ALA A 142 9.61 2.85 12.07
CA ALA A 142 10.57 2.93 10.97
C ALA A 142 11.69 3.94 11.24
N VAL A 143 11.40 5.08 11.86
CA VAL A 143 12.43 6.05 12.29
C VAL A 143 13.35 5.42 13.33
N VAL A 144 12.80 4.72 14.34
CA VAL A 144 13.61 3.99 15.33
C VAL A 144 14.47 2.93 14.65
N ALA A 145 13.90 2.12 13.74
CA ALA A 145 14.64 1.12 12.99
C ALA A 145 15.76 1.75 12.14
N LEU A 146 15.50 2.91 11.52
CA LEU A 146 16.48 3.64 10.73
C LEU A 146 17.66 4.11 11.61
N VAL A 147 17.37 4.74 12.75
CA VAL A 147 18.39 5.20 13.71
C VAL A 147 19.21 4.03 14.24
N VAL A 148 18.56 2.94 14.64
CA VAL A 148 19.23 1.72 15.10
C VAL A 148 20.05 1.06 13.99
N SER A 149 19.71 1.28 12.71
CA SER A 149 20.47 0.72 11.59
C SER A 149 21.77 1.48 11.30
N ILE A 150 21.93 2.73 11.74
CA ILE A 150 23.11 3.58 11.46
C ILE A 150 24.43 2.87 11.82
N PRO A 151 24.61 2.28 13.01
CA PRO A 151 25.85 1.58 13.36
C PRO A 151 26.12 0.35 12.48
N LEU A 152 25.06 -0.30 11.96
CA LEU A 152 25.20 -1.47 11.10
C LEU A 152 25.59 -1.12 9.65
N TRP A 153 25.47 0.15 9.24
CA TRP A 153 25.86 0.60 7.89
C TRP A 153 27.38 0.59 7.68
N LEU A 154 28.17 0.57 8.76
CA LEU A 154 29.64 0.45 8.70
C LEU A 154 30.11 -0.89 8.09
N VAL A 155 29.21 -1.87 7.94
CA VAL A 155 29.51 -3.15 7.31
C VAL A 155 28.99 -3.12 5.85
N PRO A 156 29.87 -3.11 4.82
CA PRO A 156 29.49 -2.90 3.42
C PRO A 156 28.37 -3.79 2.86
N PRO A 157 28.24 -5.09 3.17
CA PRO A 157 27.10 -5.87 2.69
C PRO A 157 25.77 -5.51 3.36
N LEU A 158 25.79 -5.04 4.62
CA LEU A 158 24.57 -4.73 5.39
C LEU A 158 23.89 -3.44 4.92
N VAL A 159 24.65 -2.45 4.45
CA VAL A 159 24.08 -1.19 3.91
C VAL A 159 23.25 -1.40 2.64
N LEU A 160 23.48 -2.47 1.89
CA LEU A 160 22.70 -2.80 0.69
C LEU A 160 21.40 -3.57 1.01
N VAL A 161 21.34 -4.22 2.18
CA VAL A 161 20.22 -5.09 2.57
C VAL A 161 19.30 -4.39 3.56
N LEU A 162 19.85 -3.68 4.56
CA LEU A 162 19.09 -3.06 5.63
C LEU A 162 18.09 -2.00 5.13
N PRO A 163 18.48 -1.02 4.29
CA PRO A 163 17.53 0.00 3.85
C PRO A 163 16.36 -0.59 3.06
N PRO A 164 16.57 -1.46 2.05
CA PRO A 164 15.45 -2.12 1.36
C PRO A 164 14.59 -3.00 2.27
N LEU A 165 15.19 -3.64 3.29
CA LEU A 165 14.45 -4.45 4.25
C LEU A 165 13.56 -3.59 5.16
N ILE A 166 14.08 -2.48 5.69
CA ILE A 166 13.32 -1.53 6.52
C ILE A 166 12.20 -0.90 5.68
N TRP A 167 12.53 -0.48 4.45
CA TRP A 167 11.58 0.16 3.55
C TRP A 167 10.49 -0.81 3.09
N GLY A 168 10.87 -2.04 2.74
CA GLY A 168 9.93 -3.11 2.41
C GLY A 168 9.07 -3.51 3.61
N TRP A 169 9.64 -3.49 4.82
CA TRP A 169 8.91 -3.72 6.06
C TRP A 169 7.84 -2.66 6.30
N LEU A 170 8.17 -1.38 6.12
CA LEU A 170 7.21 -0.28 6.25
C LEU A 170 6.13 -0.37 5.18
N THR A 171 6.53 -0.60 3.93
CA THR A 171 5.64 -0.70 2.77
C THR A 171 4.59 -1.78 2.96
N TYR A 172 4.98 -2.98 3.40
CA TYR A 172 3.98 -4.02 3.61
C TYR A 172 3.03 -3.68 4.75
N ARG A 173 3.47 -3.02 5.83
CA ARG A 173 2.57 -2.68 6.95
C ARG A 173 1.54 -1.62 6.57
N VAL A 174 1.91 -0.66 5.73
CA VAL A 174 1.00 0.37 5.23
C VAL A 174 0.10 -0.23 4.16
N MET A 175 0.67 -0.80 3.10
CA MET A 175 -0.09 -1.28 1.94
C MET A 175 -1.00 -2.48 2.25
N ALA A 176 -0.56 -3.43 3.09
CA ALA A 176 -1.42 -4.54 3.50
C ALA A 176 -2.54 -4.08 4.44
N PHE A 177 -2.29 -3.05 5.26
CA PHE A 177 -3.34 -2.45 6.08
C PHE A 177 -4.37 -1.77 5.19
N ASP A 178 -3.94 -0.94 4.24
CA ASP A 178 -4.81 -0.22 3.31
C ASP A 178 -5.65 -1.17 2.46
N ALA A 179 -5.04 -2.24 1.94
CA ALA A 179 -5.73 -3.26 1.14
C ALA A 179 -6.81 -4.03 1.95
N LEU A 180 -6.56 -4.27 3.24
CA LEU A 180 -7.46 -5.05 4.10
C LEU A 180 -8.48 -4.18 4.86
N ALA A 181 -8.23 -2.89 5.05
CA ALA A 181 -9.03 -2.02 5.91
C ALA A 181 -10.52 -1.96 5.53
N GLU A 182 -10.83 -2.01 4.23
CA GLU A 182 -12.22 -1.95 3.75
C GLU A 182 -12.97 -3.29 3.87
N HIS A 183 -12.26 -4.42 3.75
CA HIS A 183 -12.86 -5.74 3.58
C HIS A 183 -12.72 -6.66 4.79
N ALA A 184 -11.65 -6.54 5.58
CA ALA A 184 -11.35 -7.41 6.73
C ALA A 184 -11.76 -6.79 8.07
N SER A 185 -12.16 -7.65 9.01
CA SER A 185 -12.23 -7.31 10.44
C SER A 185 -10.83 -7.15 11.06
N LYS A 186 -10.76 -6.61 12.29
CA LYS A 186 -9.49 -6.39 12.99
C LYS A 186 -8.77 -7.73 13.27
N GLU A 187 -9.53 -8.75 13.62
CA GLU A 187 -9.08 -10.11 13.93
C GLU A 187 -8.56 -10.80 12.66
N GLU A 188 -9.33 -10.79 11.57
CA GLU A 188 -8.93 -11.33 10.27
C GLU A 188 -7.63 -10.68 9.77
N ARG A 189 -7.53 -9.34 9.87
CA ARG A 189 -6.32 -8.60 9.46
C ARG A 189 -5.10 -9.01 10.27
N ARG A 190 -5.22 -9.12 11.60
CA ARG A 190 -4.11 -9.50 12.48
C ARG A 190 -3.61 -10.91 12.16
N GLU A 191 -4.54 -11.83 11.89
CA GLU A 191 -4.18 -13.21 11.55
C GLU A 191 -3.50 -13.31 10.16
N ILE A 192 -3.98 -12.59 9.16
CA ILE A 192 -3.34 -12.55 7.83
C ILE A 192 -1.92 -11.98 7.92
N LEU A 193 -1.74 -10.86 8.63
CA LEU A 193 -0.43 -10.25 8.83
C LEU A 193 0.53 -11.21 9.55
N ARG A 194 0.04 -12.01 10.50
CA ARG A 194 0.83 -13.01 11.21
C ARG A 194 1.21 -14.19 10.33
N ARG A 195 0.24 -14.78 9.60
CA ARG A 195 0.45 -15.96 8.73
C ARG A 195 1.29 -15.66 7.49
N HIS A 196 1.13 -14.48 6.90
CA HIS A 196 1.75 -14.13 5.61
C HIS A 196 2.92 -13.14 5.71
N ARG A 197 3.45 -12.89 6.92
CA ARG A 197 4.49 -11.86 7.16
C ARG A 197 5.68 -11.90 6.20
N THR A 198 6.20 -13.10 5.90
CA THR A 198 7.39 -13.28 5.06
C THR A 198 7.09 -13.03 3.59
N SER A 199 5.92 -13.47 3.13
CA SER A 199 5.46 -13.21 1.77
C SER A 199 5.17 -11.73 1.55
N LEU A 200 4.50 -11.07 2.51
CA LEU A 200 4.21 -9.64 2.46
C LEU A 200 5.49 -8.80 2.51
N LEU A 201 6.46 -9.19 3.35
CA LEU A 201 7.78 -8.55 3.39
C LEU A 201 8.52 -8.73 2.06
N GLY A 202 8.47 -9.93 1.44
CA GLY A 202 9.08 -10.18 0.14
C GLY A 202 8.50 -9.28 -0.96
N ILE A 203 7.17 -9.14 -1.02
CA ILE A 203 6.51 -8.19 -1.94
C ILE A 203 6.97 -6.76 -1.64
N GLY A 204 7.02 -6.36 -0.36
CA GLY A 204 7.46 -5.04 0.07
C GLY A 204 8.91 -4.72 -0.34
N VAL A 205 9.83 -5.67 -0.18
CA VAL A 205 11.24 -5.51 -0.59
C VAL A 205 11.36 -5.42 -2.11
N LEU A 206 10.69 -6.30 -2.86
CA LEU A 206 10.71 -6.27 -4.32
C LEU A 206 10.14 -4.97 -4.88
N THR A 207 9.01 -4.52 -4.35
CA THR A 207 8.39 -3.25 -4.74
C THR A 207 9.20 -2.04 -4.28
N GLY A 208 9.90 -2.13 -3.15
CA GLY A 208 10.87 -1.12 -2.70
C GLY A 208 12.05 -0.96 -3.67
N TYR A 209 12.64 -2.07 -4.13
CA TYR A 209 13.67 -2.03 -5.18
C TYR A 209 13.12 -1.50 -6.51
N LEU A 210 11.89 -1.89 -6.88
CA LEU A 210 11.24 -1.35 -8.07
C LEU A 210 11.00 0.16 -7.96
N GLY A 211 10.73 0.66 -6.75
CA GLY A 211 10.64 2.09 -6.43
C GLY A 211 11.96 2.84 -6.64
N ALA A 212 13.09 2.16 -6.66
CA ALA A 212 14.38 2.75 -7.02
C ALA A 212 14.66 2.74 -8.53
N ALA A 213 13.81 2.10 -9.36
CA ALA A 213 14.00 2.07 -10.81
C ALA A 213 14.05 3.46 -11.47
N PRO A 214 13.25 4.47 -11.06
CA PRO A 214 13.36 5.81 -11.62
C PRO A 214 14.74 6.46 -11.39
N SER A 215 15.48 6.07 -10.35
CA SER A 215 16.86 6.53 -10.10
C SER A 215 17.79 6.31 -11.29
N LEU A 216 17.50 5.28 -12.10
CA LEU A 216 18.23 5.00 -13.34
C LEU A 216 18.04 6.09 -14.40
N VAL A 217 16.88 6.75 -14.43
CA VAL A 217 16.60 7.87 -15.35
C VAL A 217 17.53 9.05 -15.03
N TRP A 218 17.71 9.35 -13.74
CA TRP A 218 18.60 10.42 -13.28
C TRP A 218 20.07 10.07 -13.53
N ALA A 219 20.45 8.80 -13.40
CA ALA A 219 21.81 8.32 -13.64
C ALA A 219 22.26 8.40 -15.12
N SER A 220 21.35 8.68 -16.06
CA SER A 220 21.63 8.70 -17.50
C SER A 220 22.48 9.89 -17.99
N GLY A 221 22.87 10.81 -17.10
CA GLY A 221 23.88 11.84 -17.36
C GLY A 221 23.53 12.79 -18.51
N VAL A 222 24.21 12.66 -19.65
CA VAL A 222 24.03 13.53 -20.83
C VAL A 222 22.61 13.44 -21.41
N VAL A 223 22.02 12.24 -21.41
CA VAL A 223 20.65 12.02 -21.90
C VAL A 223 19.64 12.77 -21.01
N PHE A 224 19.89 12.78 -19.70
CA PHE A 224 19.09 13.54 -18.74
C PHE A 224 19.09 15.05 -19.04
N ALA A 225 20.26 15.62 -19.30
CA ALA A 225 20.37 17.05 -19.64
C ALA A 225 19.65 17.39 -20.96
N ALA A 226 19.81 16.55 -22.00
CA ALA A 226 19.21 16.79 -23.31
C ALA A 226 17.68 16.65 -23.32
N ALA A 227 17.13 15.73 -22.53
CA ALA A 227 15.70 15.41 -22.52
C ALA A 227 15.03 15.74 -21.18
N PHE A 228 15.58 16.67 -20.40
CA PHE A 228 15.13 17.00 -19.04
C PHE A 228 13.61 17.20 -18.92
N PHE A 229 13.04 18.02 -19.82
CA PHE A 229 11.61 18.33 -19.84
C PHE A 229 10.71 17.11 -20.09
N VAL A 230 11.23 16.06 -20.71
CA VAL A 230 10.50 14.80 -20.95
C VAL A 230 10.81 13.78 -19.86
N LEU A 231 12.07 13.67 -19.45
CA LEU A 231 12.54 12.66 -18.51
C LEU A 231 12.08 12.92 -17.08
N VAL A 232 11.92 14.18 -16.65
CA VAL A 232 11.39 14.47 -15.31
C VAL A 232 9.92 14.04 -15.18
N PRO A 233 8.99 14.44 -16.08
CA PRO A 233 7.64 13.90 -16.08
C PRO A 233 7.61 12.38 -16.25
N LEU A 234 8.47 11.81 -17.11
CA LEU A 234 8.55 10.37 -17.30
C LEU A 234 8.98 9.64 -16.02
N ALA A 235 9.99 10.14 -15.30
CA ALA A 235 10.46 9.56 -14.05
C ALA A 235 9.36 9.63 -12.97
N ILE A 236 8.68 10.76 -12.84
CA ILE A 236 7.53 10.92 -11.94
C ILE A 236 6.41 9.94 -12.33
N TRP A 237 6.14 9.78 -13.63
CA TRP A 237 5.14 8.82 -14.09
C TRP A 237 5.51 7.38 -13.74
N ILE A 238 6.77 6.97 -13.97
CA ILE A 238 7.26 5.64 -13.60
C ILE A 238 7.10 5.42 -12.09
N TYR A 239 7.43 6.40 -11.25
CA TYR A 239 7.19 6.33 -9.80
C TYR A 239 5.73 6.00 -9.47
N THR A 240 4.80 6.68 -10.14
CA THR A 240 3.37 6.50 -9.88
C THR A 240 2.84 5.16 -10.39
N LEU A 241 3.35 4.66 -11.52
CA LEU A 241 3.04 3.33 -12.01
C LEU A 241 3.59 2.23 -11.10
N VAL A 242 4.81 2.38 -10.60
CA VAL A 242 5.39 1.44 -9.63
C VAL A 242 4.58 1.43 -8.34
N PHE A 243 4.14 2.59 -7.86
CA PHE A 243 3.25 2.69 -6.71
C PHE A 243 1.91 1.99 -6.95
N ALA A 244 1.28 2.25 -8.10
CA ALA A 244 0.02 1.60 -8.49
C ALA A 244 0.16 0.07 -8.59
N PHE A 245 1.26 -0.38 -9.19
CA PHE A 245 1.61 -1.80 -9.29
C PHE A 245 1.77 -2.45 -7.92
N SER A 246 2.53 -1.81 -7.02
CA SER A 246 2.70 -2.28 -5.65
C SER A 246 1.34 -2.40 -4.94
N SER A 247 0.51 -1.36 -5.03
CA SER A 247 -0.84 -1.34 -4.46
C SER A 247 -1.71 -2.49 -4.97
N LEU A 248 -1.73 -2.71 -6.29
CA LEU A 248 -2.47 -3.81 -6.92
C LEU A 248 -1.96 -5.18 -6.49
N TRP A 249 -0.63 -5.36 -6.38
CA TRP A 249 -0.04 -6.62 -5.96
C TRP A 249 -0.43 -6.95 -4.51
N PHE A 250 -0.31 -5.98 -3.60
CA PHE A 250 -0.78 -6.12 -2.23
C PHE A 250 -2.29 -6.41 -2.17
N ALA A 251 -3.12 -5.70 -2.93
CA ALA A 251 -4.56 -5.93 -2.99
C ALA A 251 -4.91 -7.35 -3.47
N HIS A 252 -4.32 -7.81 -4.58
CA HIS A 252 -4.56 -9.14 -5.12
C HIS A 252 -4.12 -10.25 -4.17
N TYR A 253 -3.01 -10.06 -3.47
CA TYR A 253 -2.49 -11.03 -2.51
C TYR A 253 -3.32 -11.05 -1.22
N CYS A 254 -3.55 -9.90 -0.61
CA CYS A 254 -4.28 -9.76 0.66
C CYS A 254 -5.74 -10.19 0.55
N LEU A 255 -6.45 -9.82 -0.52
CA LEU A 255 -7.85 -10.22 -0.71
C LEU A 255 -7.97 -11.73 -1.01
N ALA A 256 -7.02 -12.31 -1.74
CA ALA A 256 -6.98 -13.77 -1.94
C ALA A 256 -6.69 -14.53 -0.63
N ALA A 257 -5.81 -14.01 0.22
CA ALA A 257 -5.53 -14.57 1.54
C ALA A 257 -6.76 -14.47 2.47
N LEU A 258 -7.47 -13.34 2.42
CA LEU A 258 -8.71 -13.13 3.18
C LEU A 258 -9.82 -14.11 2.74
N GLU A 259 -10.01 -14.29 1.43
CA GLU A 259 -10.97 -15.24 0.90
C GLU A 259 -10.67 -16.67 1.37
N ARG A 260 -9.40 -17.09 1.35
CA ARG A 260 -8.97 -18.39 1.88
C ARG A 260 -9.24 -18.53 3.38
N LEU A 261 -8.91 -17.51 4.17
CA LEU A 261 -9.14 -17.51 5.61
C LEU A 261 -10.64 -17.64 5.94
N ARG A 262 -11.51 -16.96 5.19
CA ARG A 262 -12.97 -17.06 5.36
C ARG A 262 -13.52 -18.41 4.91
N ARG A 263 -12.97 -19.01 3.85
CA ARG A 263 -13.32 -20.39 3.45
C ARG A 263 -12.92 -21.41 4.50
N GLU A 264 -11.77 -21.23 5.15
CA GLU A 264 -11.34 -22.07 6.28
C GLU A 264 -12.26 -21.91 7.51
N GLY A 265 -12.65 -20.67 7.84
CA GLY A 265 -13.51 -20.38 8.98
C GLY A 265 -15.00 -20.68 8.78
N GLY A 266 -15.51 -20.57 7.54
CA GLY A 266 -16.88 -20.90 7.16
C GLY A 266 -17.07 -22.35 6.70
N GLY A 267 -15.97 -23.10 6.58
CA GLY A 267 -15.92 -24.47 6.07
C GLY A 267 -15.58 -25.52 7.12
N ALA A 268 -15.64 -25.20 8.41
CA ALA A 268 -15.76 -26.24 9.43
C ALA A 268 -17.21 -26.73 9.42
N PRO A 269 -17.55 -27.89 8.79
CA PRO A 269 -18.74 -28.58 9.23
C PRO A 269 -18.55 -28.80 10.73
N SER A 270 -19.60 -28.55 11.50
CA SER A 270 -19.71 -29.02 12.87
C SER A 270 -19.49 -30.54 12.87
N ALA A 271 -18.24 -30.99 12.91
CA ALA A 271 -17.86 -32.35 13.15
C ALA A 271 -18.09 -32.62 14.63
N THR A 272 -19.36 -32.87 14.97
CA THR A 272 -19.87 -33.93 15.85
C THR A 272 -21.36 -33.66 16.07
N ALA A 273 -22.18 -33.73 15.01
CA ALA A 273 -23.42 -34.47 15.18
C ALA A 273 -23.00 -35.92 15.01
N ALA A 274 -22.66 -36.58 16.13
CA ALA A 274 -22.59 -38.03 16.17
C ALA A 274 -23.86 -38.57 15.48
N PRO A 275 -23.80 -39.65 14.70
CA PRO A 275 -25.03 -40.36 14.41
C PRO A 275 -25.58 -40.70 15.79
N VAL A 276 -26.75 -40.15 16.12
CA VAL A 276 -27.54 -40.67 17.23
C VAL A 276 -27.90 -42.07 16.75
N SER A 277 -27.01 -43.00 17.05
CA SER A 277 -27.29 -44.42 17.01
C SER A 277 -28.51 -44.57 17.88
N ASP A 278 -29.60 -44.93 17.22
CA ASP A 278 -30.87 -45.30 17.82
C ASP A 278 -30.65 -46.56 18.68
N GLN A 279 -30.01 -46.38 19.83
CA GLN A 279 -29.85 -47.39 20.87
C GLN A 279 -31.12 -47.48 21.73
N ALA A 280 -32.13 -46.65 21.48
CA ALA A 280 -33.46 -46.78 22.07
C ALA A 280 -34.32 -47.82 21.33
N ALA A 281 -34.17 -47.99 20.01
CA ALA A 281 -34.87 -49.03 19.26
C ALA A 281 -34.33 -50.45 19.48
N VAL A 282 -33.06 -50.62 19.85
CA VAL A 282 -32.47 -51.97 20.05
C VAL A 282 -32.69 -52.49 21.49
N ALA A 283 -32.99 -51.62 22.46
CA ALA A 283 -33.27 -52.04 23.83
C ALA A 283 -34.67 -52.65 24.01
N PHE A 284 -35.63 -52.39 23.11
CA PHE A 284 -36.96 -53.01 23.13
C PHE A 284 -37.01 -54.38 22.44
N ALA A 285 -35.97 -54.78 21.71
CA ALA A 285 -35.94 -56.05 20.96
C ALA A 285 -35.30 -57.22 21.71
N ASN A 286 -34.71 -57.00 22.91
CA ASN A 286 -33.94 -58.01 23.64
C ASN A 286 -34.56 -58.40 25.01
N HIS A 287 -35.88 -58.54 25.07
CA HIS A 287 -36.52 -59.33 26.14
C HIS A 287 -36.99 -60.68 25.59
N PRO A 288 -36.26 -61.78 25.85
CA PRO A 288 -36.76 -63.12 25.62
C PRO A 288 -37.54 -63.58 26.87
N GLY A 289 -38.85 -63.76 26.73
CA GLY A 289 -39.63 -64.49 27.74
C GLY A 289 -41.07 -64.06 27.89
N ALA A 290 -41.95 -64.62 27.05
CA ALA A 290 -43.24 -65.23 27.42
C ALA A 290 -44.13 -65.35 26.17
N ALA A 291 -44.21 -66.55 25.62
CA ALA A 291 -45.45 -67.06 25.02
C ALA A 291 -46.16 -67.91 26.09
N PRO A 292 -47.43 -68.35 25.96
CA PRO A 292 -48.28 -68.31 24.77
C PRO A 292 -49.77 -67.94 25.04
N ASP A 293 -50.59 -68.07 23.99
CA ASP A 293 -52.05 -68.29 23.99
C ASP A 293 -52.97 -67.12 24.39
N GLU A 294 -53.74 -66.59 23.45
CA GLU A 294 -55.11 -67.05 23.20
C GLU A 294 -55.75 -66.29 22.04
N ALA A 295 -56.67 -66.98 21.37
CA ALA A 295 -57.43 -66.54 20.23
C ALA A 295 -58.37 -65.36 20.55
N PHE A 296 -58.53 -64.43 19.60
CA PHE A 296 -59.85 -63.84 19.37
C PHE A 296 -60.03 -63.46 17.90
N THR A 297 -60.78 -64.32 17.22
CA THR A 297 -61.40 -64.09 15.91
C THR A 297 -62.62 -63.19 16.03
N SER A 298 -62.85 -62.40 14.97
CA SER A 298 -64.17 -62.04 14.42
C SER A 298 -65.01 -60.94 15.09
N GLU A 299 -65.62 -60.15 14.20
CA GLU A 299 -66.85 -59.34 14.37
C GLU A 299 -66.70 -57.99 15.12
N ASN A 300 -67.28 -56.87 14.71
CA ASN A 300 -68.44 -56.64 13.85
C ASN A 300 -68.51 -55.16 13.39
N LYS A 301 -69.18 -54.95 12.26
CA LYS A 301 -69.88 -53.78 11.69
C LYS A 301 -69.90 -52.43 12.45
N LEU A 302 -69.63 -51.36 11.68
CA LEU A 302 -70.53 -50.24 11.26
C LEU A 302 -71.74 -49.90 12.17
N PRO A 303 -72.15 -48.62 12.26
CA PRO A 303 -72.29 -47.67 11.15
C PRO A 303 -71.43 -46.41 11.21
#